data_AF-A0A5K7YVG8-F1
#
_entry.id   AF-A0A5K7YVG8-F1
#
_cell.length_a   1.000
_cell.length_b   1.000
_cell.length_c   1.000
_cell.angle_alpha   90.00
_cell.angle_beta   90.00
_cell.angle_gamma   90.00
#
_symmetry.space_group_name_H-M   'P 1'
#
loop_
_entity.id
_entity.type
_entity.pdbx_description
1 polymer ?
#
loop_
_entity_poly.entity_id
_entity_poly.type
_entity_poly.pdbx_seq_one_letter_code
_entity_poly.pdbx_strand_id
1 'polypeptide(L)'
;MVLKTPDKIRNLQRKLYLKAKSEPDFRFYLLYDKIYREDILIYAYRLAKANSGSAGTDGVTFDQIESEGATKWLAGIREQLREKTYRPQPVRRVMIPKPGGGERPLGIPTIRDRVVQTATKLVIAPIFEADLEPNVHGYRPKRSALDAIRKVYQLLKQGYTDVVDADLSKYFDTIPHQALMQCVSRRIVDRNVLLLIKLWLKTPVVHDGDKGSGGRVTGGRKSTCGTPQGGVISPLLANLYMNRFLKYWRMQGCDEVFRARVGYEVDRVKYRIATNRYDLSSEQIAQAYKLRWNIENFFALWKRHLKVYHLIARSSYGLMVQILSGLITYLLLAIYCHNHFKEKVSIRRVRQLRTQIENELRCWPVDADHQRYEKEPKLQNVSAIT
;
A
#
# COMPACT_ATOMS: atom_id res chain seq x y z
N MET A 1 11.98 -25.55 -15.73
CA MET A 1 11.78 -25.45 -17.20
C MET A 1 10.82 -24.30 -17.50
N VAL A 2 11.18 -23.37 -18.39
CA VAL A 2 10.25 -22.31 -18.82
C VAL A 2 9.36 -22.87 -19.93
N LEU A 3 8.07 -23.08 -19.64
CA LEU A 3 7.12 -23.61 -20.62
C LEU A 3 6.80 -22.57 -21.70
N LYS A 4 7.05 -22.91 -22.97
CA LYS A 4 6.68 -22.07 -24.12
C LYS A 4 5.16 -21.94 -24.20
N THR A 5 4.67 -20.71 -24.29
CA THR A 5 3.24 -20.43 -24.49
C THR A 5 2.76 -20.93 -25.87
N PRO A 6 1.68 -21.73 -25.94
CA PRO A 6 1.07 -22.16 -27.20
C PRO A 6 0.65 -20.99 -28.09
N ASP A 7 0.74 -21.16 -29.41
CA ASP A 7 0.51 -20.05 -30.35
C ASP A 7 -0.93 -19.53 -30.33
N LYS A 8 -1.94 -20.41 -30.16
CA LYS A 8 -3.34 -19.99 -29.99
C LYS A 8 -3.53 -19.04 -28.79
N ILE A 9 -2.89 -19.35 -27.67
CA ILE A 9 -2.93 -18.54 -26.45
C ILE A 9 -2.14 -17.25 -26.67
N ARG A 10 -0.94 -17.33 -27.25
CA ARG A 10 -0.11 -16.16 -27.56
C ARG A 10 -0.82 -15.18 -28.50
N ASN A 11 -1.53 -15.69 -29.50
CA ASN A 11 -2.30 -14.87 -30.44
C ASN A 11 -3.45 -14.15 -29.73
N LEU A 12 -4.17 -14.84 -28.83
CA LEU A 12 -5.18 -14.19 -27.98
C LEU A 12 -4.55 -13.08 -27.13
N GLN A 13 -3.44 -13.37 -26.44
CA GLN A 13 -2.75 -12.40 -25.59
C GLN A 13 -2.27 -11.18 -26.38
N ARG A 14 -1.72 -11.39 -27.57
CA ARG A 14 -1.27 -10.30 -28.46
C ARG A 14 -2.45 -9.44 -28.90
N LYS A 15 -3.57 -10.04 -29.30
CA LYS A 15 -4.79 -9.29 -29.68
C LYS A 15 -5.32 -8.44 -28.53
N LEU A 16 -5.41 -9.02 -27.32
CA LEU A 16 -5.85 -8.30 -26.12
C LEU A 16 -4.90 -7.15 -25.77
N TYR A 17 -3.57 -7.39 -25.79
CA TYR A 17 -2.57 -6.36 -25.54
C TYR A 17 -2.65 -5.22 -26.56
N LEU A 18 -2.68 -5.55 -27.86
CA LEU A 18 -2.71 -4.55 -28.93
C LEU A 18 -3.97 -3.69 -28.85
N LYS A 19 -5.14 -4.31 -28.66
CA LYS A 19 -6.40 -3.59 -28.46
C LYS A 19 -6.34 -2.69 -27.22
N ALA A 20 -5.79 -3.21 -26.12
CA ALA A 20 -5.66 -2.44 -24.88
C ALA A 20 -4.71 -1.26 -25.02
N LYS A 21 -3.67 -1.38 -25.88
CA LYS A 21 -2.67 -0.35 -26.14
C LYS A 21 -3.16 0.71 -27.12
N SER A 22 -3.89 0.30 -28.16
CA SER A 22 -4.44 1.21 -29.18
C SER A 22 -5.63 2.01 -28.67
N GLU A 23 -6.42 1.43 -27.76
CA GLU A 23 -7.62 2.05 -27.21
C GLU A 23 -7.55 2.06 -25.67
N PRO A 24 -6.92 3.10 -25.08
CA PRO A 24 -6.71 3.20 -23.63
C PRO A 24 -8.01 3.15 -22.82
N ASP A 25 -9.09 3.73 -23.36
CA ASP A 25 -10.40 3.81 -22.69
C ASP A 25 -11.30 2.60 -22.96
N PHE A 26 -10.88 1.66 -23.82
CA PHE A 26 -11.67 0.47 -24.12
C PHE A 26 -11.80 -0.44 -22.89
N ARG A 27 -13.04 -0.85 -22.63
CA ARG A 27 -13.41 -1.74 -21.52
C ARG A 27 -13.80 -3.11 -22.06
N PHE A 28 -13.09 -4.15 -21.64
CA PHE A 28 -13.30 -5.52 -22.07
C PHE A 28 -14.49 -6.16 -21.34
N TYR A 29 -15.49 -6.62 -22.11
CA TYR A 29 -16.78 -7.11 -21.59
C TYR A 29 -17.04 -8.61 -21.80
N LEU A 30 -16.27 -9.30 -22.64
CA LEU A 30 -16.38 -10.75 -22.91
C LEU A 30 -15.02 -11.44 -22.79
N LEU A 31 -14.63 -11.75 -21.55
CA LEU A 31 -13.36 -12.40 -21.23
C LEU A 31 -13.53 -13.75 -20.52
N TYR A 32 -14.62 -13.92 -19.76
CA TYR A 32 -14.85 -15.09 -18.94
C TYR A 32 -14.91 -16.38 -19.77
N ASP A 33 -15.48 -16.31 -20.96
CA ASP A 33 -15.54 -17.45 -21.88
C ASP A 33 -14.17 -17.93 -22.36
N LYS A 34 -13.18 -17.02 -22.37
CA LYS A 34 -11.80 -17.36 -22.72
C LYS A 34 -11.08 -18.08 -21.58
N ILE A 35 -11.50 -17.88 -20.33
CA ILE A 35 -10.87 -18.47 -19.14
C ILE A 35 -11.08 -19.98 -19.10
N TYR A 36 -12.29 -20.46 -19.43
CA TYR A 36 -12.61 -21.89 -19.42
C TYR A 36 -12.37 -22.60 -20.75
N ARG A 37 -11.70 -21.95 -21.70
CA ARG A 37 -11.25 -22.64 -22.91
C ARG A 37 -10.31 -23.78 -22.52
N GLU A 38 -10.49 -24.91 -23.19
CA GLU A 38 -9.73 -26.12 -22.92
C GLU A 38 -8.22 -25.91 -23.08
N ASP A 39 -7.78 -25.23 -24.15
CA ASP A 39 -6.37 -24.93 -24.38
C ASP A 39 -5.77 -24.04 -23.27
N ILE A 40 -6.55 -23.08 -22.77
CA ILE A 40 -6.15 -22.20 -21.66
C ILE A 40 -6.03 -22.99 -20.35
N LEU A 41 -7.02 -23.83 -20.02
CA LEU A 41 -7.01 -24.63 -18.79
C LEU A 41 -5.88 -25.66 -18.77
N ILE A 42 -5.65 -26.35 -19.89
CA ILE A 42 -4.54 -27.30 -20.04
C ILE A 42 -3.20 -26.58 -19.84
N TYR A 43 -3.00 -25.42 -20.49
CA TYR A 43 -1.75 -24.68 -20.33
C TYR A 43 -1.58 -24.11 -18.92
N ALA A 44 -2.66 -23.62 -18.31
CA ALA A 44 -2.68 -23.16 -16.92
C ALA A 44 -2.31 -24.28 -15.94
N TYR A 45 -2.80 -25.50 -16.16
CA TYR A 45 -2.42 -26.68 -15.39
C TYR A 45 -0.95 -27.02 -15.53
N ARG A 46 -0.42 -27.05 -16.76
CA ARG A 46 1.01 -27.29 -17.00
C ARG A 46 1.89 -26.26 -16.31
N LEU A 47 1.50 -24.98 -16.33
CA LEU A 47 2.20 -23.91 -15.60
C LEU A 47 2.15 -24.11 -14.09
N ALA A 48 0.99 -24.48 -13.54
CA ALA A 48 0.85 -24.75 -12.12
C ALA A 48 1.71 -25.95 -11.68
N LYS A 49 1.75 -27.01 -12.48
CA LYS A 49 2.54 -28.23 -12.24
C LYS A 49 4.04 -27.96 -12.31
N ALA A 50 4.50 -27.17 -13.29
CA ALA A 50 5.92 -26.82 -13.44
C ALA A 50 6.50 -26.02 -12.27
N ASN A 51 5.64 -25.38 -11.44
CA ASN A 51 6.05 -24.68 -10.24
C ASN A 51 6.17 -25.61 -9.00
N SER A 52 5.82 -26.89 -9.12
CA SER A 52 5.91 -27.93 -8.07
C SER A 52 5.39 -27.49 -6.70
N GLY A 53 4.31 -26.70 -6.67
CA GLY A 53 3.76 -26.15 -5.43
C GLY A 53 3.02 -27.20 -4.59
N SER A 54 3.16 -27.11 -3.26
CA SER A 54 2.50 -28.01 -2.29
C SER A 54 0.96 -28.01 -2.41
N ALA A 55 0.33 -29.03 -1.82
CA ALA A 55 -1.12 -29.12 -1.71
C ALA A 55 -1.71 -27.96 -0.88
N GLY A 56 -2.95 -27.59 -1.23
CA GLY A 56 -3.75 -26.60 -0.49
C GLY A 56 -4.41 -27.23 0.73
N THR A 57 -5.55 -26.68 1.15
CA THR A 57 -6.33 -27.19 2.29
C THR A 57 -7.03 -28.53 2.00
N ASP A 58 -7.20 -28.89 0.73
CA ASP A 58 -7.85 -30.13 0.28
C ASP A 58 -6.90 -31.33 0.21
N GLY A 59 -5.60 -31.13 0.43
CA GLY A 59 -4.59 -32.21 0.40
C GLY A 59 -4.32 -32.79 -0.98
N VAL A 60 -5.04 -32.37 -2.03
CA VAL A 60 -4.92 -32.93 -3.38
C VAL A 60 -3.56 -32.57 -3.99
N THR A 61 -2.86 -33.59 -4.51
CA THR A 61 -1.55 -33.45 -5.15
C THR A 61 -1.64 -33.55 -6.68
N PHE A 62 -0.58 -33.13 -7.38
CA PHE A 62 -0.52 -33.30 -8.84
C PHE A 62 -0.50 -34.80 -9.22
N ASP A 63 0.17 -35.64 -8.45
CA ASP A 63 0.29 -37.07 -8.76
C ASP A 63 -1.08 -37.77 -8.68
N GLN A 64 -1.90 -37.42 -7.68
CA GLN A 64 -3.28 -37.90 -7.57
C GLN A 64 -4.10 -37.50 -8.81
N ILE A 65 -4.04 -36.22 -9.20
CA ILE A 65 -4.76 -35.70 -10.38
C ILE A 65 -4.35 -36.44 -11.67
N GLU A 66 -3.05 -36.72 -11.84
CA GLU A 66 -2.59 -37.47 -13.02
C GLU A 66 -3.08 -38.92 -12.99
N SER A 67 -3.03 -39.59 -11.83
CA SER A 67 -3.48 -40.97 -11.68
C SER A 67 -4.97 -41.16 -11.93
N GLU A 68 -5.79 -40.19 -11.54
CA GLU A 68 -7.26 -40.20 -11.71
C GLU A 68 -7.70 -39.68 -13.10
N GLY A 69 -6.76 -39.15 -13.89
CA GLY A 69 -7.00 -38.62 -15.23
C GLY A 69 -7.18 -37.09 -15.26
N ALA A 70 -6.07 -36.38 -15.49
CA ALA A 70 -6.04 -34.91 -15.53
C ALA A 70 -7.01 -34.31 -16.57
N THR A 71 -7.23 -34.98 -17.71
CA THR A 71 -8.17 -34.53 -18.74
C THR A 71 -9.61 -34.46 -18.23
N LYS A 72 -10.08 -35.51 -17.54
CA LYS A 72 -11.42 -35.56 -16.95
C LYS A 72 -11.56 -34.53 -15.84
N TRP A 73 -10.53 -34.38 -15.01
CA TRP A 73 -10.48 -33.37 -13.96
C TRP A 73 -10.58 -31.94 -14.50
N LEU A 74 -9.83 -31.61 -15.57
CA LEU A 74 -9.90 -30.32 -16.25
C LEU A 74 -11.26 -30.08 -16.91
N ALA A 75 -11.88 -31.11 -17.49
CA ALA A 75 -13.24 -31.03 -18.03
C ALA A 75 -14.26 -30.69 -16.93
N GLY A 76 -14.13 -31.27 -15.74
CA GLY A 76 -14.95 -30.91 -14.58
C GLY A 76 -14.80 -29.45 -14.16
N ILE A 77 -13.57 -28.92 -14.12
CA ILE A 77 -13.33 -27.50 -13.84
C ILE A 77 -13.96 -26.61 -14.91
N ARG A 78 -13.79 -26.99 -16.18
CA ARG A 78 -14.39 -26.28 -17.31
C ARG A 78 -15.90 -26.19 -17.15
N GLU A 79 -16.57 -27.28 -16.80
CA GLU A 79 -18.03 -27.27 -16.63
C GLU A 79 -18.45 -26.43 -15.43
N GLN A 80 -17.77 -26.55 -14.28
CA GLN A 80 -18.02 -25.69 -13.12
C GLN A 80 -17.88 -24.19 -13.44
N LEU A 81 -16.93 -23.82 -14.30
CA LEU A 81 -16.78 -22.44 -14.75
C LEU A 81 -17.90 -22.04 -15.72
N ARG A 82 -18.26 -22.89 -16.68
CA ARG A 82 -19.35 -22.62 -17.64
C ARG A 82 -20.69 -22.44 -16.93
N GLU A 83 -21.01 -23.32 -16.00
CA GLU A 83 -22.23 -23.29 -15.17
C GLU A 83 -22.16 -22.25 -14.04
N LYS A 84 -21.00 -21.62 -13.83
CA LYS A 84 -20.76 -20.61 -12.78
C LYS A 84 -20.95 -21.14 -11.35
N THR A 85 -20.82 -22.45 -11.18
CA THR A 85 -20.88 -23.16 -9.89
C THR A 85 -19.54 -23.17 -9.15
N TYR A 86 -18.44 -22.82 -9.82
CA TYR A 86 -17.11 -22.68 -9.19
C TYR A 86 -17.13 -21.75 -7.96
N ARG A 87 -16.58 -22.24 -6.84
CA ARG A 87 -16.34 -21.48 -5.60
C ARG A 87 -14.93 -21.79 -5.11
N PRO A 88 -14.08 -20.79 -4.81
CA PRO A 88 -12.72 -21.04 -4.35
C PRO A 88 -12.73 -21.67 -2.95
N GLN A 89 -11.77 -22.56 -2.71
CA GLN A 89 -11.55 -23.16 -1.40
C GLN A 89 -10.69 -22.24 -0.52
N PRO A 90 -10.73 -22.40 0.82
CA PRO A 90 -9.85 -21.68 1.72
C PRO A 90 -8.36 -21.83 1.33
N VAL A 91 -7.58 -20.77 1.59
CA VAL A 91 -6.14 -20.76 1.32
C VAL A 91 -5.39 -21.25 2.56
N ARG A 92 -4.47 -22.21 2.41
CA ARG A 92 -3.65 -22.70 3.52
C ARG A 92 -2.51 -21.73 3.83
N ARG A 93 -2.31 -21.29 5.06
CA ARG A 93 -1.21 -20.40 5.47
C ARG A 93 -0.05 -21.21 6.02
N VAL A 94 1.13 -20.96 5.46
CA VAL A 94 2.41 -21.51 5.91
C VAL A 94 3.35 -20.36 6.22
N MET A 95 4.06 -20.42 7.35
CA MET A 95 5.09 -19.45 7.67
C MET A 95 6.41 -19.90 7.04
N ILE A 96 7.10 -19.01 6.32
CA ILE A 96 8.39 -19.28 5.71
C ILE A 96 9.43 -18.38 6.37
N PRO A 97 10.54 -18.93 6.91
CA PRO A 97 11.60 -18.14 7.52
C PRO A 97 12.27 -17.23 6.48
N LYS A 98 12.65 -16.02 6.90
CA LYS A 98 13.47 -15.10 6.09
C LYS A 98 14.96 -15.29 6.40
N PRO A 99 15.87 -15.10 5.43
CA PRO A 99 17.32 -15.19 5.65
C PRO A 99 17.89 -14.23 6.71
N GLY A 100 17.20 -13.12 7.02
CA GLY A 100 17.61 -12.10 8.00
C GLY A 100 16.77 -12.07 9.28
N GLY A 101 16.03 -13.14 9.57
CA GLY A 101 15.13 -13.21 10.73
C GLY A 101 13.69 -12.79 10.44
N GLY A 102 12.77 -13.30 11.27
CA GLY A 102 11.32 -13.19 11.07
C GLY A 102 10.77 -14.14 10.01
N GLU A 103 9.45 -14.14 9.87
CA GLU A 103 8.75 -15.04 8.96
C GLU A 103 7.94 -14.26 7.92
N ARG A 104 7.86 -14.77 6.69
CA ARG A 104 6.90 -14.32 5.69
C ARG A 104 5.78 -15.34 5.62
N PRO A 105 4.53 -14.92 5.79
CA PRO A 105 3.45 -15.85 5.63
C PRO A 105 3.17 -16.09 4.13
N LEU A 106 2.90 -17.34 3.75
CA LEU A 106 2.56 -17.75 2.39
C LEU A 106 1.20 -18.44 2.41
N GLY A 107 0.29 -17.96 1.59
CA GLY A 107 -0.98 -18.61 1.29
C GLY A 107 -0.85 -19.56 0.09
N ILE A 108 -1.23 -20.81 0.28
CA ILE A 108 -1.18 -21.87 -0.72
C ILE A 108 -2.64 -22.22 -1.08
N PRO A 109 -3.16 -21.72 -2.22
CA PRO A 109 -4.48 -22.15 -2.72
C PRO A 109 -4.45 -23.61 -3.16
N THR A 110 -5.62 -24.24 -3.28
CA THR A 110 -5.77 -25.58 -3.87
C THR A 110 -5.25 -25.62 -5.31
N ILE A 111 -4.86 -26.80 -5.81
CA ILE A 111 -4.42 -26.94 -7.22
C ILE A 111 -5.50 -26.43 -8.16
N ARG A 112 -6.77 -26.79 -7.91
CA ARG A 112 -7.93 -26.30 -8.67
C ARG A 112 -7.95 -24.78 -8.75
N ASP A 113 -7.84 -24.10 -7.61
CA ASP A 113 -7.88 -22.63 -7.56
C ASP A 113 -6.64 -22.01 -8.23
N ARG A 114 -5.46 -22.62 -8.12
CA ARG A 114 -4.27 -22.19 -8.84
C ARG A 114 -4.45 -22.28 -10.35
N VAL A 115 -5.07 -23.36 -10.85
CA VAL A 115 -5.36 -23.51 -12.29
C VAL A 115 -6.31 -22.42 -12.76
N VAL A 116 -7.43 -22.19 -12.07
CA VAL A 116 -8.40 -21.15 -12.46
C VAL A 116 -7.80 -19.74 -12.37
N GLN A 117 -7.01 -19.44 -11.32
CA GLN A 117 -6.30 -18.17 -11.21
C GLN A 117 -5.26 -18.00 -12.33
N THR A 118 -4.54 -19.07 -12.70
CA THR A 118 -3.56 -19.04 -13.79
C THR A 118 -4.24 -18.82 -15.13
N ALA A 119 -5.34 -19.54 -15.41
CA ALA A 119 -6.15 -19.37 -16.61
C ALA A 119 -6.66 -17.93 -16.73
N THR A 120 -7.16 -17.37 -15.63
CA THR A 120 -7.64 -15.98 -15.56
C THR A 120 -6.50 -15.01 -15.81
N LYS A 121 -5.34 -15.21 -15.18
CA LYS A 121 -4.13 -14.40 -15.39
C LYS A 121 -3.68 -14.43 -16.85
N LEU A 122 -3.69 -15.60 -17.51
CA LEU A 122 -3.31 -15.72 -18.93
C LEU A 122 -4.19 -14.85 -19.84
N VAL A 123 -5.47 -14.70 -19.50
CA VAL A 123 -6.43 -13.89 -20.27
C VAL A 123 -6.31 -12.41 -19.95
N ILE A 124 -6.24 -12.02 -18.67
CA ILE A 124 -6.35 -10.60 -18.30
C ILE A 124 -5.00 -9.86 -18.19
N ALA A 125 -3.90 -10.57 -17.95
CA ALA A 125 -2.59 -9.93 -17.80
C ALA A 125 -2.15 -9.10 -19.02
N PRO A 126 -2.37 -9.52 -20.29
CA PRO A 126 -1.99 -8.72 -21.45
C PRO A 126 -2.70 -7.37 -21.52
N ILE A 127 -3.93 -7.27 -21.01
CA ILE A 127 -4.71 -6.03 -20.95
C ILE A 127 -4.02 -5.04 -20.00
N PHE A 128 -3.69 -5.50 -18.79
CA PHE A 128 -3.05 -4.65 -17.79
C PHE A 128 -1.58 -4.36 -18.12
N GLU A 129 -0.87 -5.29 -18.75
CA GLU A 129 0.52 -5.09 -19.18
C GLU A 129 0.66 -3.90 -20.15
N ALA A 130 -0.34 -3.65 -20.99
CA ALA A 130 -0.38 -2.49 -21.89
C ALA A 130 -0.40 -1.14 -21.14
N ASP A 131 -0.91 -1.15 -19.90
CA ASP A 131 -1.12 0.01 -19.03
C ASP A 131 -0.05 0.22 -17.97
N LEU A 132 0.80 -0.78 -17.70
CA LEU A 132 1.78 -0.70 -16.63
C LEU A 132 2.92 0.26 -17.01
N GLU A 133 3.30 1.09 -16.05
CA GLU A 133 4.42 2.03 -16.23
C GLU A 133 5.73 1.29 -16.58
N PRO A 134 6.58 1.84 -17.47
CA PRO A 134 7.81 1.17 -17.91
C PRO A 134 8.84 0.88 -16.81
N ASN A 135 8.80 1.66 -15.72
CA ASN A 135 9.68 1.57 -14.55
C ASN A 135 9.25 0.50 -13.54
N VAL A 136 8.12 -0.20 -13.77
CA VAL A 136 7.75 -1.38 -12.98
C VAL A 136 8.47 -2.60 -13.53
N HIS A 137 9.33 -3.23 -12.73
CA HIS A 137 10.08 -4.42 -13.15
C HIS A 137 9.56 -5.72 -12.52
N GLY A 138 9.05 -5.67 -11.29
CA GLY A 138 8.59 -6.85 -10.55
C GLY A 138 7.39 -7.53 -11.19
N TYR A 139 7.36 -8.87 -11.15
CA TYR A 139 6.22 -9.72 -11.53
C TYR A 139 5.67 -9.52 -12.95
N ARG A 140 6.48 -8.99 -13.87
CA ARG A 140 6.11 -8.77 -15.27
C ARG A 140 6.80 -9.76 -16.21
N PRO A 141 6.13 -10.18 -17.29
CA PRO A 141 6.77 -10.99 -18.31
C PRO A 141 7.92 -10.20 -18.96
N LYS A 142 9.06 -10.88 -19.19
CA LYS A 142 10.25 -10.30 -19.85
C LYS A 142 10.86 -9.08 -19.14
N ARG A 143 10.62 -8.94 -17.83
CA ARG A 143 11.30 -7.97 -16.95
C ARG A 143 11.98 -8.72 -15.81
N SER A 144 13.15 -8.27 -15.41
CA SER A 144 13.95 -8.89 -14.37
C SER A 144 14.49 -7.86 -13.37
N ALA A 145 14.95 -8.33 -12.21
CA ALA A 145 15.67 -7.50 -11.25
C ALA A 145 16.94 -6.89 -11.87
N LEU A 146 17.61 -7.61 -12.77
CA LEU A 146 18.76 -7.10 -13.51
C LEU A 146 18.39 -5.91 -14.39
N ASP A 147 17.20 -5.90 -15.00
CA ASP A 147 16.74 -4.74 -15.78
C ASP A 147 16.52 -3.50 -14.89
N ALA A 148 16.05 -3.69 -13.65
CA ALA A 148 15.92 -2.61 -12.69
C ALA A 148 17.30 -2.06 -12.29
N ILE A 149 18.25 -2.95 -11.98
CA ILE A 149 19.64 -2.58 -11.64
C ILE A 149 20.30 -1.82 -12.80
N ARG A 150 20.15 -2.30 -14.04
CA ARG A 150 20.66 -1.61 -15.23
C ARG A 150 20.08 -0.20 -15.36
N LYS A 151 18.78 -0.02 -15.07
CA LYS A 151 18.14 1.29 -15.11
C LYS A 151 18.68 2.22 -14.03
N VAL A 152 18.86 1.74 -12.79
CA VAL A 152 19.49 2.50 -11.70
C VAL A 152 20.91 2.90 -12.08
N TYR A 153 21.71 1.98 -12.62
CA TYR A 153 23.07 2.26 -13.07
C TYR A 153 23.13 3.33 -14.17
N GLN A 154 22.19 3.31 -15.12
CA GLN A 154 22.07 4.37 -16.13
C GLN A 154 21.75 5.74 -15.51
N LEU A 155 20.87 5.80 -14.50
CA LEU A 155 20.55 7.03 -13.78
C LEU A 155 21.76 7.56 -12.99
N LEU A 156 22.50 6.68 -12.33
CA LEU A 156 23.75 7.04 -11.65
C LEU A 156 24.76 7.67 -12.62
N LYS A 157 24.94 7.08 -13.82
CA LYS A 157 25.78 7.65 -14.89
C LYS A 157 25.33 9.02 -15.37
N GLN A 158 24.03 9.32 -15.29
CA GLN A 158 23.45 10.61 -15.63
C GLN A 158 23.58 11.65 -14.50
N GLY A 159 24.21 11.28 -13.37
CA GLY A 159 24.47 12.16 -12.23
C GLY A 159 23.39 12.16 -11.15
N TYR A 160 22.44 11.21 -11.18
CA TYR A 160 21.46 11.01 -10.11
C TYR A 160 22.07 10.09 -9.04
N THR A 161 22.81 10.66 -8.09
CA THR A 161 23.60 9.92 -7.08
C THR A 161 22.86 9.66 -5.77
N ASP A 162 21.81 10.43 -5.49
CA ASP A 162 21.01 10.28 -4.28
C ASP A 162 19.88 9.26 -4.49
N VAL A 163 19.80 8.26 -3.62
CA VAL A 163 18.81 7.18 -3.69
C VAL A 163 17.86 7.30 -2.50
N VAL A 164 16.57 7.40 -2.80
CA VAL A 164 15.51 7.27 -1.79
C VAL A 164 15.06 5.81 -1.79
N ASP A 165 15.52 5.07 -0.79
CA ASP A 165 15.06 3.70 -0.54
C ASP A 165 13.76 3.73 0.26
N ALA A 166 12.71 3.11 -0.29
CA ALA A 166 11.38 3.10 0.29
C ALA A 166 10.73 1.73 0.10
N ASP A 167 10.26 1.15 1.21
CA ASP A 167 9.52 -0.11 1.23
C ASP A 167 8.11 0.08 1.80
N LEU A 168 7.16 -0.72 1.30
CA LEU A 168 5.79 -0.72 1.78
C LEU A 168 5.56 -1.82 2.81
N SER A 169 5.32 -1.41 4.06
CA SER A 169 4.99 -2.34 5.13
C SER A 169 3.76 -3.18 4.82
N LYS A 170 3.92 -4.51 4.87
CA LYS A 170 2.85 -5.51 4.67
C LYS A 170 2.01 -5.27 3.42
N TYR A 171 2.63 -4.83 2.32
CA TYR A 171 1.94 -4.34 1.13
C TYR A 171 0.77 -5.23 0.67
N PHE A 172 1.00 -6.53 0.48
CA PHE A 172 -0.03 -7.46 0.01
C PHE A 172 -1.19 -7.62 1.00
N ASP A 173 -0.97 -7.46 2.31
CA ASP A 173 -2.00 -7.60 3.33
C ASP A 173 -2.84 -6.31 3.50
N THR A 174 -2.36 -5.16 3.01
CA THR A 174 -2.98 -3.84 3.22
C THR A 174 -3.74 -3.30 2.02
N ILE A 175 -3.69 -3.95 0.84
CA ILE A 175 -4.37 -3.47 -0.38
C ILE A 175 -5.90 -3.42 -0.16
N PRO A 176 -6.55 -2.24 -0.22
CA PRO A 176 -8.01 -2.14 -0.06
C PRO A 176 -8.75 -2.73 -1.25
N HIS A 177 -9.67 -3.68 -0.98
CA HIS A 177 -10.41 -4.41 -2.01
C HIS A 177 -11.23 -3.50 -2.91
N GLN A 178 -11.92 -2.51 -2.34
CA GLN A 178 -12.77 -1.61 -3.12
C GLN A 178 -11.96 -0.82 -4.15
N ALA A 179 -10.86 -0.21 -3.74
CA ALA A 179 -10.01 0.56 -4.65
C ALA A 179 -9.29 -0.34 -5.66
N LEU A 180 -8.86 -1.54 -5.25
CA LEU A 180 -8.31 -2.54 -6.17
C LEU A 180 -9.33 -2.94 -7.24
N MET A 181 -10.57 -3.27 -6.83
CA MET A 181 -11.63 -3.63 -7.77
C MET A 181 -12.01 -2.46 -8.68
N GLN A 182 -11.95 -1.22 -8.21
CA GLN A 182 -12.07 -0.04 -9.07
C GLN A 182 -10.97 -0.03 -10.14
N CYS A 183 -9.71 -0.26 -9.78
CA CYS A 183 -8.61 -0.35 -10.74
C CYS A 183 -8.81 -1.45 -11.79
N VAL A 184 -9.28 -2.64 -11.39
CA VAL A 184 -9.61 -3.74 -12.32
C VAL A 184 -10.76 -3.32 -13.25
N SER A 185 -11.82 -2.74 -12.68
CA SER A 185 -13.05 -2.39 -13.40
C SER A 185 -12.90 -1.28 -14.44
N ARG A 186 -11.80 -0.51 -14.38
CA ARG A 186 -11.47 0.49 -15.41
C ARG A 186 -11.25 -0.16 -16.77
N ARG A 187 -10.61 -1.32 -16.84
CA ARG A 187 -10.36 -2.04 -18.10
C ARG A 187 -11.28 -3.23 -18.31
N ILE A 188 -11.83 -3.84 -17.26
CA ILE A 188 -12.64 -5.07 -17.39
C ILE A 188 -14.04 -4.83 -16.81
N VAL A 189 -15.07 -5.04 -17.62
CA VAL A 189 -16.49 -4.96 -17.19
C VAL A 189 -17.22 -6.29 -17.27
N ASP A 190 -16.54 -7.36 -17.68
CA ASP A 190 -17.08 -8.71 -17.59
C ASP A 190 -17.38 -9.06 -16.12
N ARG A 191 -18.68 -9.12 -15.79
CA ARG A 191 -19.17 -9.32 -14.43
C ARG A 191 -18.67 -10.63 -13.82
N ASN A 192 -18.46 -11.67 -14.63
CA ASN A 192 -18.03 -12.98 -14.12
C ASN A 192 -16.53 -12.98 -13.79
N VAL A 193 -15.71 -12.28 -14.58
CA VAL A 193 -14.28 -12.09 -14.26
C VAL A 193 -14.13 -11.26 -12.99
N LEU A 194 -14.89 -10.17 -12.86
CA LEU A 194 -14.90 -9.34 -11.64
C LEU A 194 -15.35 -10.15 -10.42
N LEU A 195 -16.34 -11.03 -10.59
CA LEU A 195 -16.81 -11.94 -9.54
C LEU A 195 -15.71 -12.92 -9.11
N LEU A 196 -14.99 -13.56 -10.04
CA LEU A 196 -13.89 -14.47 -9.71
C LEU A 196 -12.82 -13.77 -8.86
N ILE A 197 -12.39 -12.57 -9.27
CA ILE A 197 -11.39 -11.80 -8.53
C ILE A 197 -11.91 -11.45 -7.14
N LYS A 198 -13.16 -11.00 -7.02
CA LYS A 198 -13.80 -10.70 -5.73
C LYS A 198 -13.89 -11.93 -4.83
N LEU A 199 -14.20 -13.10 -5.40
CA LEU A 199 -14.25 -14.35 -4.66
C LEU A 199 -12.88 -14.69 -4.07
N TRP A 200 -11.79 -14.61 -4.84
CA TRP A 200 -10.43 -14.89 -4.34
C TRP A 200 -9.96 -13.89 -3.28
N LEU A 201 -10.28 -12.61 -3.43
CA LEU A 201 -9.95 -11.60 -2.42
C LEU A 201 -10.68 -11.84 -1.09
N LYS A 202 -11.86 -12.47 -1.14
CA LYS A 202 -12.69 -12.79 0.03
C LYS A 202 -12.55 -14.24 0.51
N THR A 203 -11.65 -15.02 -0.08
CA THR A 203 -11.39 -16.39 0.35
C THR A 203 -10.78 -16.37 1.75
N PRO A 204 -11.28 -17.20 2.69
CA PRO A 204 -10.69 -17.31 4.01
C PRO A 204 -9.30 -17.96 3.93
N VAL A 205 -8.42 -17.55 4.83
CA VAL A 205 -7.07 -18.07 4.98
C VAL A 205 -7.01 -18.88 6.28
N VAL A 206 -6.78 -20.18 6.16
CA VAL A 206 -6.69 -21.12 7.28
C VAL A 206 -5.23 -21.25 7.65
N HIS A 207 -4.90 -20.98 8.91
CA HIS A 207 -3.55 -21.16 9.43
C HIS A 207 -3.37 -22.61 9.86
N ASP A 208 -2.24 -23.22 9.47
CA ASP A 208 -1.84 -24.51 10.03
C ASP A 208 -1.71 -24.32 11.55
N GLY A 209 -2.61 -24.95 12.30
CA GLY A 209 -2.58 -24.92 13.77
C GLY A 209 -1.59 -25.94 14.30
N ASP A 210 -1.06 -25.71 15.51
CA ASP A 210 -0.49 -26.80 16.30
C ASP A 210 -1.58 -27.86 16.48
N LYS A 211 -1.24 -29.10 16.12
CA LYS A 211 -2.13 -30.27 16.11
C LYS A 211 -2.98 -30.30 17.38
N GLY A 212 -4.25 -29.89 17.30
CA GLY A 212 -5.20 -29.95 18.42
C GLY A 212 -6.07 -28.70 18.64
N SER A 213 -5.67 -27.53 18.14
CA SER A 213 -6.53 -26.32 18.21
C SER A 213 -7.05 -25.98 16.82
N GLY A 214 -8.38 -25.95 16.64
CA GLY A 214 -9.02 -25.63 15.36
C GLY A 214 -8.38 -24.38 14.73
N GLY A 215 -7.76 -24.55 13.57
CA GLY A 215 -6.84 -23.58 13.00
C GLY A 215 -7.44 -22.17 12.90
N ARG A 216 -6.66 -21.15 13.27
CA ARG A 216 -7.07 -19.75 13.20
C ARG A 216 -7.43 -19.40 11.75
N VAL A 217 -8.62 -18.83 11.54
CA VAL A 217 -9.07 -18.37 10.21
C VAL A 217 -8.96 -16.84 10.14
N THR A 218 -8.34 -16.33 9.08
CA THR A 218 -8.22 -14.89 8.78
C THR A 218 -8.81 -14.57 7.41
N GLY A 219 -9.09 -13.30 7.13
CA GLY A 219 -9.71 -12.88 5.87
C GLY A 219 -11.21 -13.22 5.82
N GLY A 220 -11.67 -13.76 4.68
CA GLY A 220 -13.07 -14.17 4.52
C GLY A 220 -14.02 -13.03 4.09
N ARG A 221 -15.33 -13.28 4.18
CA ARG A 221 -16.38 -12.38 3.64
C ARG A 221 -16.34 -10.96 4.20
N LYS A 222 -15.92 -10.81 5.46
CA LYS A 222 -15.81 -9.54 6.20
C LYS A 222 -14.50 -8.79 5.91
N SER A 223 -13.51 -9.44 5.27
CA SER A 223 -12.27 -8.77 4.89
C SER A 223 -12.53 -7.68 3.86
N THR A 224 -11.93 -6.51 4.07
CA THR A 224 -12.01 -5.35 3.19
C THR A 224 -10.67 -4.99 2.55
N CYS A 225 -9.58 -5.64 2.97
CA CYS A 225 -8.24 -5.45 2.45
C CYS A 225 -7.47 -6.78 2.34
N GLY A 226 -6.33 -6.69 1.66
CA GLY A 226 -5.39 -7.77 1.45
C GLY A 226 -5.64 -8.59 0.19
N THR A 227 -4.59 -9.11 -0.42
CA THR A 227 -4.68 -10.17 -1.44
C THR A 227 -3.88 -11.36 -0.91
N PRO A 228 -4.39 -12.60 -0.99
CA PRO A 228 -3.68 -13.75 -0.44
C PRO A 228 -2.26 -13.85 -1.03
N GLN A 229 -1.25 -13.67 -0.20
CA GLN A 229 0.15 -13.86 -0.61
C GLN A 229 0.30 -15.31 -1.09
N GLY A 230 0.84 -15.55 -2.28
CA GLY A 230 0.94 -16.89 -2.88
C GLY A 230 -0.23 -17.30 -3.79
N GLY A 231 -1.29 -16.50 -3.87
CA GLY A 231 -2.23 -16.56 -5.00
C GLY A 231 -1.53 -16.21 -6.32
N VAL A 232 -1.78 -16.98 -7.38
CA VAL A 232 -1.09 -16.83 -8.68
C VAL A 232 -1.38 -15.47 -9.33
N ILE A 233 -2.57 -14.93 -9.07
CA ILE A 233 -3.04 -13.64 -9.58
C ILE A 233 -2.63 -12.45 -8.70
N SER A 234 -2.29 -12.69 -7.42
CA SER A 234 -2.00 -11.63 -6.44
C SER A 234 -0.90 -10.66 -6.89
N PRO A 235 0.22 -11.10 -7.50
CA PRO A 235 1.24 -10.15 -7.97
C PRO A 235 0.76 -9.23 -9.11
N LEU A 236 -0.13 -9.73 -9.99
CA LEU A 236 -0.72 -8.90 -11.05
C LEU A 236 -1.63 -7.82 -10.45
N LEU A 237 -2.47 -8.20 -9.49
CA LEU A 237 -3.37 -7.27 -8.78
C LEU A 237 -2.59 -6.22 -7.98
N ALA A 238 -1.50 -6.63 -7.34
CA ALA A 238 -0.59 -5.75 -6.63
C ALA A 238 0.04 -4.72 -7.59
N ASN A 239 0.63 -5.17 -8.70
CA ASN A 239 1.15 -4.27 -9.73
C ASN A 239 0.08 -3.30 -10.26
N LEU A 240 -1.13 -3.78 -10.51
CA LEU A 240 -2.24 -2.95 -10.98
C LEU A 240 -2.62 -1.86 -9.96
N TYR A 241 -2.66 -2.20 -8.67
CA TYR A 241 -2.94 -1.23 -7.62
C TYR A 241 -1.83 -0.19 -7.49
N MET A 242 -0.56 -0.61 -7.46
CA MET A 242 0.59 0.29 -7.43
C MET A 242 0.64 1.20 -8.65
N ASN A 243 0.24 0.70 -9.83
CA ASN A 243 0.24 1.47 -11.07
C ASN A 243 -0.61 2.74 -10.98
N ARG A 244 -1.64 2.79 -10.11
CA ARG A 244 -2.41 4.03 -9.87
C ARG A 244 -1.51 5.14 -9.31
N PHE A 245 -0.67 4.81 -8.33
CA PHE A 245 0.27 5.77 -7.75
C PHE A 245 1.30 6.21 -8.79
N LEU A 246 1.89 5.27 -9.51
CA LEU A 246 2.92 5.58 -10.51
C LEU A 246 2.37 6.40 -11.69
N LYS A 247 1.15 6.11 -12.15
CA LYS A 247 0.47 6.93 -13.15
C LYS A 247 0.22 8.35 -12.64
N TYR A 248 -0.26 8.49 -11.40
CA TYR A 248 -0.46 9.80 -10.80
C TYR A 248 0.86 10.58 -10.72
N TRP A 249 1.92 9.93 -10.23
CA TRP A 249 3.27 10.49 -10.16
C TRP A 249 3.73 11.03 -11.51
N ARG A 250 3.61 10.23 -12.58
CA ARG A 250 3.97 10.65 -13.94
C ARG A 250 3.07 11.78 -14.46
N MET A 251 1.75 11.67 -14.32
CA MET A 251 0.78 12.64 -14.87
C MET A 251 0.85 14.00 -14.19
N GLN A 252 1.18 14.04 -12.91
CA GLN A 252 1.45 15.29 -12.19
C GLN A 252 2.83 15.87 -12.51
N GLY A 253 3.56 15.23 -13.44
CA GLY A 253 4.92 15.59 -13.78
C GLY A 253 5.82 15.57 -12.56
N CYS A 254 5.56 14.73 -11.53
CA CYS A 254 6.37 14.73 -10.31
C CYS A 254 7.86 14.50 -10.64
N ASP A 255 8.16 13.68 -11.64
CA ASP A 255 9.52 13.48 -12.15
C ASP A 255 10.19 14.78 -12.66
N GLU A 256 9.39 15.74 -13.14
CA GLU A 256 9.83 17.04 -13.67
C GLU A 256 9.73 18.15 -12.63
N VAL A 257 8.66 18.20 -11.86
CA VAL A 257 8.42 19.12 -10.74
C VAL A 257 9.48 18.95 -9.66
N PHE A 258 9.91 17.72 -9.41
CA PHE A 258 11.02 17.44 -8.51
C PHE A 258 12.42 17.54 -9.18
N ARG A 259 12.56 18.13 -10.39
CA ARG A 259 13.87 18.51 -10.99
C ARG A 259 14.51 19.69 -10.24
N ALA A 260 14.85 19.45 -8.98
CA ALA A 260 15.38 20.45 -8.07
C ALA A 260 16.82 20.87 -8.43
N ARG A 261 17.00 22.15 -8.79
CA ARG A 261 18.31 22.82 -8.78
C ARG A 261 18.17 24.26 -8.32
N VAL A 262 18.43 24.51 -7.04
CA VAL A 262 19.17 25.71 -6.63
C VAL A 262 20.57 25.23 -6.26
N GLY A 263 21.57 25.72 -6.99
CA GLY A 263 22.97 25.34 -6.81
C GLY A 263 23.77 26.48 -6.22
N TYR A 264 24.66 26.16 -5.29
CA TYR A 264 25.66 27.10 -4.78
C TYR A 264 27.02 26.39 -4.71
N GLU A 265 28.10 27.15 -4.86
CA GLU A 265 29.47 26.65 -4.86
C GLU A 265 30.18 27.17 -3.60
N VAL A 266 30.69 26.25 -2.79
CA VAL A 266 31.54 26.57 -1.63
C VAL A 266 32.81 25.75 -1.79
N ASP A 267 33.97 26.41 -1.77
CA ASP A 267 35.28 25.76 -1.86
C ASP A 267 35.43 24.82 -3.07
N ARG A 268 34.96 25.26 -4.25
CA ARG A 268 34.93 24.48 -5.50
C ARG A 268 34.06 23.22 -5.47
N VAL A 269 33.25 23.04 -4.43
CA VAL A 269 32.28 21.96 -4.29
C VAL A 269 30.88 22.50 -4.57
N LYS A 270 30.19 21.89 -5.53
CA LYS A 270 28.83 22.27 -5.95
C LYS A 270 27.80 21.53 -5.10
N TYR A 271 27.04 22.28 -4.31
CA TYR A 271 25.92 21.77 -3.53
C TYR A 271 24.60 22.03 -4.25
N ARG A 272 23.64 21.11 -4.13
CA ARG A 272 22.30 21.21 -4.73
C ARG A 272 21.24 20.90 -3.68
N ILE A 273 20.22 21.76 -3.56
CA ILE A 273 19.10 21.58 -2.61
C ILE A 273 17.76 21.56 -3.38
N ALA A 274 16.83 20.72 -2.92
CA ALA A 274 15.47 20.60 -3.43
C ALA A 274 14.46 21.39 -2.58
N THR A 275 13.72 22.31 -3.23
CA THR A 275 12.74 23.19 -2.58
C THR A 275 11.69 23.66 -3.59
N ASN A 276 10.45 23.85 -3.14
CA ASN A 276 9.35 24.48 -3.90
C ASN A 276 9.14 25.96 -3.51
N ARG A 277 10.05 26.51 -2.72
CA ARG A 277 10.10 27.93 -2.30
C ARG A 277 11.20 28.65 -3.07
N TYR A 278 10.84 29.17 -4.24
CA TYR A 278 11.75 29.90 -5.14
C TYR A 278 11.92 31.38 -4.76
N ASP A 279 11.10 31.86 -3.82
CA ASP A 279 11.10 33.21 -3.26
C ASP A 279 12.19 33.41 -2.19
N LEU A 280 12.89 32.35 -1.78
CA LEU A 280 13.82 32.34 -0.67
C LEU A 280 15.22 31.92 -1.12
N SER A 281 16.25 32.54 -0.55
CA SER A 281 17.64 32.11 -0.74
C SER A 281 17.89 30.73 -0.12
N SER A 282 18.95 30.04 -0.55
CA SER A 282 19.36 28.74 0.02
C SER A 282 19.58 28.80 1.54
N GLU A 283 20.13 29.91 2.05
CA GLU A 283 20.29 30.17 3.48
C GLU A 283 18.95 30.30 4.19
N GLN A 284 18.02 31.07 3.62
CA GLN A 284 16.66 31.23 4.15
C GLN A 284 15.89 29.91 4.16
N ILE A 285 16.10 29.04 3.17
CA ILE A 285 15.47 27.71 3.09
C ILE A 285 16.08 26.76 4.12
N ALA A 286 17.41 26.74 4.25
CA ALA A 286 18.09 25.96 5.29
C ALA A 286 17.65 26.41 6.69
N GLN A 287 17.47 27.72 6.88
CA GLN A 287 16.99 28.30 8.13
C GLN A 287 15.52 27.98 8.37
N ALA A 288 14.66 28.03 7.35
CA ALA A 288 13.26 27.60 7.43
C ALA A 288 13.12 26.11 7.76
N TYR A 289 13.97 25.25 7.17
CA TYR A 289 14.03 23.82 7.50
C TYR A 289 14.55 23.56 8.91
N LYS A 290 15.57 24.29 9.35
CA LYS A 290 16.09 24.23 10.73
C LYS A 290 15.05 24.69 11.74
N LEU A 291 14.33 25.77 11.43
CA LEU A 291 13.21 26.27 12.23
C LEU A 291 12.06 25.27 12.27
N ARG A 292 11.68 24.68 11.13
CA ARG A 292 10.66 23.63 11.05
C ARG A 292 11.05 22.39 11.88
N TRP A 293 12.29 21.92 11.76
CA TRP A 293 12.78 20.77 12.53
C TRP A 293 12.80 21.08 14.04
N ASN A 294 13.18 22.31 14.41
CA ASN A 294 13.11 22.75 15.80
C ASN A 294 11.67 22.84 16.31
N ILE A 295 10.73 23.29 15.48
CA ILE A 295 9.29 23.33 15.78
C ILE A 295 8.72 21.91 15.89
N GLU A 296 9.05 20.99 14.99
CA GLU A 296 8.61 19.59 15.03
C GLU A 296 9.17 18.86 16.25
N ASN A 297 10.45 19.07 16.59
CA ASN A 297 11.05 18.54 17.81
C ASN A 297 10.43 19.15 19.07
N PHE A 298 10.13 20.45 19.04
CA PHE A 298 9.42 21.12 20.12
C PHE A 298 8.01 20.55 20.30
N PHE A 299 7.25 20.34 19.23
CA PHE A 299 5.91 19.74 19.30
C PHE A 299 5.93 18.27 19.69
N ALA A 300 6.92 17.50 19.23
CA ALA A 300 7.11 16.11 19.64
C ALA A 300 7.43 16.02 21.14
N LEU A 301 8.31 16.90 21.63
CA LEU A 301 8.59 17.07 23.06
C LEU A 301 7.31 17.47 23.82
N TRP A 302 6.62 18.52 23.37
CA TRP A 302 5.42 19.08 24.00
C TRP A 302 4.27 18.07 24.07
N LYS A 303 3.94 17.37 22.98
CA LYS A 303 2.91 16.31 22.95
C LYS A 303 3.25 15.17 23.91
N ARG A 304 4.52 14.74 23.93
CA ARG A 304 4.99 13.67 24.82
C ARG A 304 4.93 14.08 26.29
N HIS A 305 5.24 15.34 26.59
CA HIS A 305 5.37 15.82 27.97
C HIS A 305 4.08 16.36 28.57
N LEU A 306 3.07 16.73 27.77
CA LEU A 306 1.77 17.22 28.25
C LEU A 306 0.60 16.24 28.04
N LYS A 307 0.85 15.04 27.50
CA LYS A 307 -0.19 14.01 27.25
C LYS A 307 -1.36 14.51 26.39
N VAL A 308 -1.11 15.41 25.45
CA VAL A 308 -2.12 15.92 24.51
C VAL A 308 -2.15 15.02 23.27
N TYR A 309 -3.13 14.12 23.19
CA TYR A 309 -3.21 13.08 22.16
C TYR A 309 -3.99 13.48 20.90
N HIS A 310 -4.87 14.49 20.99
CA HIS A 310 -5.61 15.01 19.84
C HIS A 310 -5.66 16.53 19.86
N LEU A 311 -5.26 17.14 18.74
CA LEU A 311 -5.47 18.57 18.45
C LEU A 311 -6.19 18.64 17.12
N ILE A 312 -7.51 18.88 17.17
CA ILE A 312 -8.33 19.09 15.97
C ILE A 312 -8.67 20.58 15.95
N ALA A 313 -7.96 21.35 15.13
CA ALA A 313 -8.41 22.69 14.74
C ALA A 313 -9.21 22.57 13.43
N ARG A 314 -10.48 22.97 13.46
CA ARG A 314 -11.36 23.01 12.26
C ARG A 314 -11.39 24.39 11.58
N SER A 315 -10.63 25.37 12.06
CA SER A 315 -10.57 26.73 11.50
C SER A 315 -9.18 27.07 10.96
N SER A 316 -9.13 27.95 9.95
CA SER A 316 -7.90 28.45 9.32
C SER A 316 -6.93 29.10 10.30
N TYR A 317 -7.43 29.71 11.37
CA TYR A 317 -6.64 30.35 12.42
C TYR A 317 -6.26 29.41 13.58
N GLY A 318 -6.93 28.27 13.72
CA GLY A 318 -6.72 27.36 14.86
C GLY A 318 -5.32 26.74 14.87
N LEU A 319 -4.74 26.46 13.71
CA LEU A 319 -3.35 26.01 13.60
C LEU A 319 -2.36 27.12 14.01
N MET A 320 -2.65 28.37 13.66
CA MET A 320 -1.79 29.52 13.98
C MET A 320 -1.81 29.82 15.47
N VAL A 321 -2.99 29.81 16.10
CA VAL A 321 -3.14 29.96 17.56
C VAL A 321 -2.42 28.84 18.30
N GLN A 322 -2.44 27.61 17.78
CA GLN A 322 -1.70 26.47 18.36
C GLN A 322 -0.19 26.63 18.26
N ILE A 323 0.31 27.11 17.12
CA ILE A 323 1.74 27.41 16.93
C ILE A 323 2.19 28.51 17.89
N LEU A 324 1.42 29.60 17.98
CA LEU A 324 1.71 30.71 18.88
C LEU A 324 1.66 30.28 20.35
N SER A 325 0.66 29.50 20.75
CA SER A 325 0.53 28.98 22.12
C SER A 325 1.71 28.08 22.50
N GLY A 326 2.15 27.22 21.58
CA GLY A 326 3.34 26.39 21.75
C GLY A 326 4.61 27.23 21.92
N LEU A 327 4.82 28.22 21.04
CA LEU A 327 5.98 29.12 21.10
C LEU A 327 6.01 29.94 22.39
N ILE A 328 4.88 30.52 22.79
CA ILE A 328 4.74 31.26 24.05
C ILE A 328 5.10 30.36 25.23
N THR A 329 4.55 29.14 25.27
CA THR A 329 4.85 28.17 26.34
C THR A 329 6.34 27.85 26.40
N TYR A 330 7.00 27.62 25.25
CA TYR A 330 8.44 27.37 25.21
C TYR A 330 9.26 28.54 25.74
N LEU A 331 8.93 29.76 25.30
CA LEU A 331 9.63 30.97 25.70
C LEU A 331 9.52 31.21 27.20
N LEU A 332 8.31 31.06 27.76
CA LEU A 332 8.09 31.14 29.21
C LEU A 332 8.94 30.09 29.96
N LEU A 333 9.03 28.88 29.43
CA LEU A 333 9.79 27.80 30.05
C LEU A 333 11.32 28.03 29.93
N ALA A 334 11.77 28.63 28.83
CA ALA A 334 13.16 29.02 28.62
C ALA A 334 13.58 30.16 29.57
N ILE A 335 12.72 31.16 29.73
CA ILE A 335 12.92 32.26 30.69
C ILE A 335 12.98 31.70 32.11
N TYR A 336 12.05 30.82 32.48
CA TYR A 336 12.03 30.16 33.79
C TYR A 336 13.31 29.35 34.06
N CYS A 337 13.74 28.52 33.10
CA CYS A 337 14.95 27.71 33.25
C CYS A 337 16.21 28.57 33.34
N HIS A 338 16.30 29.65 32.57
CA HIS A 338 17.42 30.57 32.62
C HIS A 338 17.48 31.34 33.95
N ASN A 339 16.34 31.85 34.43
CA ASN A 339 16.29 32.67 35.64
C ASN A 339 16.50 31.87 36.92
N HIS A 340 15.90 30.68 37.04
CA HIS A 340 15.94 29.90 38.27
C HIS A 340 17.07 28.88 38.32
N PHE A 341 17.54 28.39 37.17
CA PHE A 341 18.51 27.28 37.13
C PHE A 341 19.76 27.60 36.32
N LYS A 342 19.83 28.74 35.61
CA LYS A 342 20.93 29.12 34.70
C LYS A 342 21.26 28.03 33.67
N GLU A 343 20.26 27.21 33.33
CA GLU A 343 20.36 26.07 32.42
C GLU A 343 19.45 26.29 31.19
N LYS A 344 19.78 25.65 30.06
CA LYS A 344 18.86 25.56 28.92
C LYS A 344 17.67 24.66 29.25
N VAL A 345 16.55 24.84 28.54
CA VAL A 345 15.38 23.96 28.66
C VAL A 345 15.81 22.50 28.45
N SER A 346 15.62 21.67 29.48
CA SER A 346 15.93 20.25 29.43
C SER A 346 14.72 19.40 29.82
N ILE A 347 14.68 18.16 29.34
CA ILE A 347 13.61 17.20 29.63
C ILE A 347 13.40 17.03 31.14
N ARG A 348 14.49 17.08 31.92
CA ARG A 348 14.47 16.98 33.38
C ARG A 348 13.71 18.16 34.01
N ARG A 349 13.98 19.39 33.57
CA ARG A 349 13.32 20.60 34.11
C ARG A 349 11.86 20.72 33.70
N VAL A 350 11.52 20.33 32.47
CA VAL A 350 10.11 20.25 32.03
C VAL A 350 9.33 19.30 32.92
N ARG A 351 9.88 18.13 33.26
CA ARG A 351 9.24 17.17 34.17
C ARG A 351 9.11 17.72 35.58
N GLN A 352 10.16 18.35 36.11
CA GLN A 352 10.15 18.95 37.44
C GLN A 352 9.10 20.07 37.56
N LEU A 353 9.05 20.98 36.59
CA LEU A 353 8.08 22.06 36.53
C LEU A 353 6.65 21.52 36.41
N ARG A 354 6.45 20.51 35.57
CA ARG A 354 5.16 19.84 35.45
C ARG A 354 4.71 19.25 36.79
N THR A 355 5.59 18.55 37.50
CA THR A 355 5.28 17.99 38.83
C THR A 355 5.01 19.10 39.85
N GLN A 356 5.75 20.21 39.81
CA GLN A 356 5.48 21.37 40.66
C GLN A 356 4.10 21.98 40.39
N ILE A 357 3.77 22.25 39.12
CA ILE A 357 2.45 22.78 38.72
C ILE A 357 1.34 21.81 39.13
N GLU A 358 1.50 20.50 38.89
CA GLU A 358 0.51 19.49 39.30
C GLU A 358 0.33 19.42 40.82
N ASN A 359 1.39 19.66 41.61
CA ASN A 359 1.31 19.72 43.06
C ASN A 359 0.72 21.04 43.57
N GLU A 360 1.08 22.18 42.97
CA GLU A 360 0.53 23.50 43.30
C GLU A 360 -0.96 23.58 42.98
N LEU A 361 -1.41 23.00 41.85
CA LEU A 361 -2.83 22.89 41.49
C LEU A 361 -3.61 21.99 42.44
N ARG A 362 -2.98 20.98 43.06
CA ARG A 362 -3.61 20.16 44.11
C ARG A 362 -3.69 20.87 45.46
N CYS A 363 -2.81 21.84 45.70
CA CYS A 363 -2.76 22.64 46.91
C CYS A 363 -3.56 23.95 46.79
N TRP A 364 -4.11 24.27 45.60
CA TRP A 364 -4.93 25.47 45.39
C TRP A 364 -6.32 25.24 45.99
N PRO A 365 -6.79 26.07 46.95
CA PRO A 365 -8.15 25.99 47.44
C PRO A 365 -9.10 26.23 46.26
N VAL A 366 -10.09 25.35 46.08
CA VAL A 366 -11.17 25.59 45.12
C VAL A 366 -12.01 26.74 45.66
N ASP A 367 -11.63 27.98 45.35
CA ASP A 367 -12.48 29.13 45.60
C ASP A 367 -13.72 29.01 44.71
N ALA A 368 -14.87 29.08 45.37
CA ALA A 368 -16.18 28.64 44.91
C ALA A 368 -16.85 29.54 43.84
N ASP A 369 -16.10 30.21 42.97
CA ASP A 369 -16.67 31.21 42.05
C ASP A 369 -16.57 30.86 40.55
N HIS A 370 -16.02 29.69 40.20
CA HIS A 370 -15.94 29.24 38.81
C HIS A 370 -17.14 28.42 38.29
N GLN A 371 -18.28 28.43 38.99
CA GLN A 371 -19.56 27.93 38.46
C GLN A 371 -20.30 28.91 37.52
N ARG A 372 -19.71 30.08 37.21
CA ARG A 372 -20.39 31.12 36.40
C ARG A 372 -20.10 31.15 34.89
N TYR A 373 -19.26 30.27 34.35
CA TYR A 373 -18.92 30.29 32.91
C TYR A 373 -19.34 29.06 32.09
N GLU A 374 -20.12 28.13 32.64
CA GLU A 374 -20.85 27.12 31.86
C GLU A 374 -22.33 27.51 31.71
N LYS A 375 -22.59 28.54 30.91
CA LYS A 375 -23.91 28.79 30.28
C LYS A 375 -23.76 29.93 29.26
N GLU A 376 -23.14 29.65 28.13
CA GLU A 376 -23.39 30.45 26.92
C GLU A 376 -24.45 29.77 26.03
N PRO A 377 -25.30 30.56 25.36
CA PRO A 377 -26.60 30.12 24.88
C PRO A 377 -26.51 29.44 23.50
N LYS A 378 -27.43 28.50 23.26
CA LYS A 378 -27.70 27.98 21.91
C LYS A 378 -28.08 29.16 21.00
N LEU A 379 -27.22 29.47 20.02
CA LEU A 379 -27.58 30.35 18.90
C LEU A 379 -28.70 29.65 18.09
N GLN A 380 -29.91 30.17 18.29
CA GLN A 380 -31.09 29.88 17.48
C GLN A 380 -30.95 30.51 16.09
N ASN A 381 -31.62 29.86 15.14
CA ASN A 381 -31.83 30.27 13.76
C ASN A 381 -32.07 31.78 13.61
N VAL A 382 -31.32 32.42 12.70
CA VAL A 382 -31.78 33.63 12.03
C VAL A 382 -31.88 33.30 10.55
N SER A 383 -33.10 32.99 10.15
CA SER A 383 -33.58 33.08 8.77
C SER A 383 -33.73 34.55 8.37
N ALA A 384 -33.23 34.86 7.17
CA ALA A 384 -33.71 35.85 6.20
C ALA A 384 -34.35 37.16 6.70
N ILE A 385 -33.74 38.30 6.37
CA ILE A 385 -34.46 39.52 6.01
C ILE A 385 -33.74 40.18 4.80
N THR A 386 -34.47 40.22 3.68
CA THR A 386 -34.35 41.00 2.42
C THR A 386 -33.02 41.16 1.71
#